data_AF-A0A267DN60-F1
#
_entry.id   AF-A0A267DN60-F1
#
_cell.length_a   1.000
_cell.length_b   1.000
_cell.length_c   1.000
_cell.angle_alpha   90.00
_cell.angle_beta   90.00
_cell.angle_gamma   90.00
#
_symmetry.space_group_name_H-M   'P 1'
#
loop_
_entity.id
_entity.type
_entity.pdbx_description
1 polymer ?
#
loop_
_entity_poly.entity_id
_entity_poly.type
_entity_poly.pdbx_seq_one_letter_code
_entity_poly.pdbx_strand_id
1 'polypeptide(L)'
;MGAHPTTAGDWQPAVRWVQPELGRFQFVSSSSAARSWGGTKRNRNMSFEKMSRSIRQYYRPKSGLMLKVPNKGRLQYQFNVNHPQIVRFLKENFPNSGCLARKL
;
A
#
# COMPACT_ATOMS: atom_id res chain seq x y z
N MET A 1 38.58 -20.94 5.03
CA MET A 1 38.11 -20.07 3.93
C MET A 1 36.62 -20.36 3.74
N GLY A 2 35.76 -19.59 4.41
CA GLY A 2 34.32 -19.85 4.44
C GLY A 2 33.65 -19.26 3.20
N ALA A 3 33.03 -20.12 2.39
CA ALA A 3 32.17 -19.70 1.31
C ALA A 3 30.98 -18.93 1.90
N HIS A 4 30.87 -17.63 1.59
CA HIS A 4 29.63 -16.90 1.80
C HIS A 4 28.63 -17.40 0.75
N PRO A 5 27.44 -17.88 1.14
CA PRO A 5 26.39 -18.13 0.17
C PRO A 5 25.97 -16.78 -0.42
N THR A 6 26.04 -16.66 -1.74
CA THR A 6 25.37 -15.60 -2.49
C THR A 6 23.86 -15.84 -2.34
N THR A 7 23.26 -15.34 -1.26
CA THR A 7 21.81 -15.40 -1.06
C THR A 7 21.15 -14.57 -2.16
N ALA A 8 20.29 -15.21 -2.94
CA ALA A 8 19.51 -14.60 -4.02
C ALA A 8 19.04 -13.19 -3.61
N GLY A 9 19.33 -12.20 -4.47
CA GLY A 9 19.05 -10.79 -4.19
C GLY A 9 17.66 -10.60 -3.62
N ASP A 10 17.62 -10.10 -2.39
CA ASP A 10 16.44 -9.81 -1.56
C ASP A 10 15.57 -8.74 -2.27
N TRP A 11 14.86 -9.11 -3.33
CA TRP A 11 13.74 -8.35 -3.89
C TRP A 11 12.54 -8.50 -2.95
N GLN A 12 12.71 -8.13 -1.68
CA GLN A 12 11.60 -8.17 -0.75
C GLN A 12 10.56 -7.14 -1.20
N PRO A 13 9.29 -7.54 -1.36
CA PRO A 13 8.25 -6.65 -1.80
C PRO A 13 8.10 -5.51 -0.79
N ALA A 14 8.14 -4.26 -1.27
CA ALA A 14 8.01 -3.09 -0.40
C ALA A 14 6.65 -3.05 0.35
N VAL A 15 5.63 -3.72 -0.20
CA VAL A 15 4.27 -3.78 0.32
C VAL A 15 3.73 -5.20 0.23
N ARG A 16 2.92 -5.61 1.20
CA ARG A 16 2.16 -6.86 1.19
C ARG A 16 0.72 -6.65 1.60
N TRP A 17 -0.18 -7.51 1.13
CA TRP A 17 -1.53 -7.58 1.67
C TRP A 17 -1.53 -8.25 3.04
N VAL A 18 -2.37 -7.72 3.93
CA VAL A 18 -2.64 -8.29 5.26
C VAL A 18 -4.05 -8.89 5.27
N GLN A 19 -5.04 -8.14 4.78
CA GLN A 19 -6.42 -8.57 4.57
C GLN A 19 -6.91 -7.96 3.25
N PRO A 20 -6.65 -8.61 2.10
CA PRO A 20 -7.02 -8.11 0.78
C PRO A 20 -8.50 -7.78 0.66
N GLU A 21 -9.37 -8.59 1.25
CA GLU A 21 -10.83 -8.44 1.22
C GLU A 21 -11.31 -7.15 1.90
N LEU A 22 -10.57 -6.67 2.89
CA LEU A 22 -10.83 -5.38 3.55
C LEU A 22 -10.00 -4.24 2.96
N GLY A 23 -9.20 -4.50 1.92
CA GLY A 23 -8.26 -3.54 1.35
C GLY A 23 -7.11 -3.16 2.30
N ARG A 24 -6.75 -4.02 3.25
CA ARG A 24 -5.69 -3.76 4.24
C ARG A 24 -4.34 -4.29 3.78
N PHE A 25 -3.36 -3.41 3.75
CA PHE A 25 -1.99 -3.71 3.36
C PHE A 25 -0.98 -3.16 4.38
N GLN A 26 0.25 -3.63 4.29
CA GLN A 26 1.35 -3.19 5.14
C GLN A 26 2.59 -2.94 4.30
N PHE A 27 3.32 -1.87 4.61
CA PHE A 27 4.69 -1.71 4.11
C PHE A 27 5.62 -2.63 4.90
N VAL A 28 6.29 -3.53 4.17
CA VAL A 28 7.29 -4.47 4.75
C VAL A 28 8.61 -3.74 4.98
N SER A 29 8.98 -2.85 4.05
CA SER A 29 10.17 -1.99 4.15
C SER A 29 9.79 -0.55 3.82
N SER A 30 9.92 0.34 4.81
CA SER A 30 9.67 1.78 4.67
C SER A 30 10.61 2.42 3.64
N SER A 31 11.88 2.01 3.64
CA SER A 31 12.92 2.50 2.74
C SER A 31 12.66 2.12 1.28
N SER A 32 12.32 0.85 1.03
CA SER A 32 12.00 0.36 -0.32
C SER A 32 10.74 1.04 -0.85
N ALA A 33 9.71 1.18 -0.01
CA ALA A 33 8.46 1.86 -0.37
C ALA A 33 8.69 3.33 -0.74
N ALA A 34 9.45 4.06 0.07
CA ALA A 34 9.77 5.46 -0.20
C ALA A 34 10.57 5.63 -1.49
N ARG A 35 11.53 4.73 -1.76
CA ARG A 35 12.32 4.74 -3.00
C ARG A 35 11.45 4.48 -4.23
N SER A 36 10.62 3.44 -4.22
CA SER A 36 9.71 3.15 -5.33
C SER A 36 8.75 4.31 -5.59
N TRP A 37 8.16 4.88 -4.54
CA TRP A 37 7.27 6.04 -4.65
C TRP A 37 8.00 7.28 -5.18
N GLY A 38 9.22 7.53 -4.70
CA GLY A 38 10.09 8.59 -5.17
C GLY A 38 10.40 8.47 -6.67
N GLY A 39 10.66 7.24 -7.14
CA GLY A 39 10.82 6.94 -8.57
C GLY A 39 9.58 7.32 -9.39
N THR A 40 8.38 6.88 -8.98
CA THR A 40 7.12 7.22 -9.66
C THR A 40 6.85 8.72 -9.68
N LYS A 41 7.18 9.43 -8.59
CA LYS A 41 6.97 10.89 -8.47
C LYS A 41 8.17 11.73 -8.92
N ARG A 42 9.20 11.10 -9.51
CA ARG A 42 10.47 11.73 -9.92
C ARG A 42 11.13 12.56 -8.80
N ASN A 43 10.93 12.17 -7.54
CA ASN A 43 11.52 12.81 -6.37
C ASN A 43 12.57 11.89 -5.73
N ARG A 44 13.85 12.19 -5.99
CA ARG A 44 14.99 11.40 -5.47
C ARG A 44 15.17 11.50 -3.95
N ASN A 45 14.64 12.54 -3.31
CA ASN A 45 14.77 12.81 -1.87
C ASN A 45 13.50 12.41 -1.09
N MET A 46 12.81 11.37 -1.56
CA MET A 46 11.60 10.84 -0.93
C MET A 46 11.95 10.00 0.30
N SER A 47 11.24 10.24 1.40
CA SER A 47 11.30 9.42 2.61
C SER A 47 9.93 8.87 2.95
N PHE A 48 9.89 7.84 3.81
CA PHE A 48 8.64 7.24 4.23
C PHE A 48 7.77 8.22 5.03
N GLU A 49 8.37 9.11 5.82
CA GLU A 49 7.68 10.13 6.61
C GLU A 49 6.92 11.11 5.71
N LYS A 50 7.57 11.54 4.62
CA LYS A 50 6.99 12.45 3.62
C LYS A 50 5.88 11.75 2.82
N MET A 51 6.15 10.55 2.31
CA MET A 51 5.15 9.75 1.58
C MET A 51 3.94 9.42 2.47
N SER A 52 4.17 8.95 3.69
CA SER A 52 3.10 8.62 4.63
C SER A 52 2.28 9.85 5.03
N ARG A 53 2.86 11.08 4.95
CA ARG A 53 2.10 12.31 5.15
C ARG A 53 1.04 12.50 4.08
N SER A 54 1.36 12.22 2.81
CA SER A 54 0.39 12.26 1.71
C SER A 54 -0.72 11.22 1.92
N ILE A 55 -0.35 10.00 2.31
CA ILE A 55 -1.30 8.92 2.63
C ILE A 55 -2.28 9.37 3.72
N ARG A 56 -1.78 9.98 4.80
CA ARG A 56 -2.61 10.49 5.90
C ARG A 56 -3.62 11.56 5.47
N GLN A 57 -3.40 12.29 4.36
CA GLN A 57 -4.39 13.24 3.86
C GLN A 57 -5.66 12.53 3.40
N TYR A 58 -5.56 11.28 2.93
CA TYR A 58 -6.70 10.50 2.48
C TYR A 58 -7.63 10.02 3.60
N TYR A 59 -7.25 10.21 4.88
CA TYR A 59 -8.12 9.96 6.03
C TYR A 59 -9.15 11.08 6.23
N ARG A 60 -8.94 12.25 5.63
CA ARG A 60 -9.86 13.38 5.78
C ARG A 60 -11.23 13.02 5.17
N PRO A 61 -12.36 13.36 5.83
CA PRO A 61 -13.70 13.04 5.33
C PRO A 61 -13.95 13.52 3.89
N LYS A 62 -13.36 14.66 3.50
CA LYS A 62 -13.44 15.20 2.14
C LYS A 62 -12.91 14.26 1.06
N SER A 63 -11.95 13.40 1.39
CA SER A 63 -11.36 12.45 0.45
C SER A 63 -11.83 11.02 0.71
N GLY A 64 -11.85 10.57 1.96
CA GLY A 64 -12.40 9.27 2.37
C GLY A 64 -11.80 8.03 1.69
N LEU A 65 -10.70 8.16 0.96
CA LEU A 65 -10.10 7.08 0.16
C LEU A 65 -9.38 6.04 1.03
N MET A 66 -8.93 6.44 2.21
CA MET A 66 -8.23 5.55 3.13
C MET A 66 -8.83 5.59 4.53
N LEU A 67 -8.82 4.45 5.19
CA LEU A 67 -9.29 4.27 6.55
C LEU A 67 -8.09 4.17 7.50
N LYS A 68 -8.21 4.84 8.65
CA LYS A 68 -7.23 4.72 9.74
C LYS A 68 -7.35 3.32 10.34
N VAL A 69 -6.24 2.58 10.40
CA VAL A 69 -6.17 1.28 11.08
C VAL A 69 -5.85 1.51 12.56
N PRO A 70 -6.78 1.29 13.50
CA PRO A 70 -6.48 1.41 14.93
C PRO A 70 -5.57 0.27 15.40
N ASN A 71 -4.62 0.59 16.28
CA ASN A 71 -3.85 -0.37 17.09
C ASN A 71 -3.00 -1.43 16.35
N LYS A 72 -2.68 -1.26 15.06
CA LYS A 72 -1.85 -2.22 14.31
C LYS A 72 -0.64 -1.57 13.62
N GLY A 73 0.29 -1.02 14.40
CA GLY A 73 1.62 -0.59 13.94
C GLY A 73 1.66 0.58 12.96
N ARG A 74 2.81 1.26 12.85
CA ARG A 74 2.96 2.50 12.05
C ARG A 74 2.96 2.30 10.52
N LEU A 75 2.84 1.06 10.03
CA LEU A 75 3.04 0.69 8.62
C LEU A 75 1.82 0.02 7.97
N GLN A 76 0.73 -0.19 8.72
CA GLN A 76 -0.51 -0.76 8.17
C GLN A 76 -1.46 0.35 7.74
N TYR A 77 -2.05 0.14 6.57
CA TYR A 77 -2.95 1.06 5.91
C TYR A 77 -4.10 0.30 5.29
N GLN A 78 -5.23 0.98 5.12
CA GLN A 78 -6.42 0.35 4.59
C GLN A 78 -7.11 1.26 3.58
N PHE A 79 -7.39 0.73 2.39
CA PHE A 79 -8.26 1.38 1.42
C PHE A 79 -9.71 1.32 1.90
N ASN A 80 -10.46 2.39 1.63
CA ASN A 80 -11.91 2.34 1.76
C ASN A 80 -12.48 1.67 0.51
N VAL A 81 -12.55 0.34 0.50
CA VAL A 81 -13.01 -0.44 -0.66
C VAL A 81 -14.44 -0.12 -1.09
N ASN A 82 -15.22 0.53 -0.21
CA ASN A 82 -16.60 0.96 -0.47
C ASN A 82 -16.67 2.40 -1.03
N HIS A 83 -15.54 3.11 -1.10
CA HIS A 83 -15.51 4.47 -1.62
C HIS A 83 -15.82 4.48 -3.12
N PRO A 84 -16.71 5.36 -3.64
CA PRO A 84 -17.15 5.34 -5.03
C PRO A 84 -16.02 5.34 -6.05
N GLN A 85 -14.96 6.14 -5.82
CA GLN A 85 -13.80 6.19 -6.72
C GLN A 85 -13.00 4.88 -6.72
N ILE A 86 -12.91 4.18 -5.58
CA ILE A 86 -12.18 2.92 -5.48
C ILE A 86 -13.01 1.80 -6.10
N VAL A 87 -14.31 1.75 -5.82
CA VAL A 87 -15.23 0.80 -6.47
C VAL A 87 -15.18 0.94 -7.99
N ARG A 88 -15.24 2.18 -8.49
CA ARG A 88 -15.13 2.47 -9.93
C ARG A 88 -13.80 1.98 -10.49
N PHE A 89 -12.68 2.37 -9.87
CA PHE A 89 -11.34 1.94 -10.30
C PHE A 89 -11.21 0.41 -10.36
N LEU A 90 -11.70 -0.29 -9.34
CA LEU A 90 -11.63 -1.75 -9.27
C LEU A 90 -12.46 -2.41 -10.39
N LYS A 91 -13.67 -1.91 -10.67
CA LYS A 91 -14.51 -2.42 -11.77
C LYS A 91 -13.87 -2.19 -13.14
N GLU A 92 -13.28 -1.02 -13.36
CA GLU A 92 -12.66 -0.66 -14.64
C GLU A 92 -11.36 -1.42 -14.91
N ASN A 93 -10.51 -1.62 -13.90
CA ASN A 93 -9.17 -2.20 -14.07
C ASN A 93 -9.13 -3.71 -13.79
N PHE A 94 -10.11 -4.23 -13.06
CA PHE A 94 -10.13 -5.62 -12.62
C PHE A 94 -11.53 -6.25 -12.75
N PRO A 95 -12.12 -6.27 -13.96
CA PRO A 95 -13.51 -6.68 -14.18
C PRO A 95 -13.82 -8.14 -13.79
N ASN A 96 -12.80 -9.02 -13.82
CA ASN A 96 -12.95 -10.45 -13.51
C ASN A 96 -12.52 -10.82 -12.08
N SER A 97 -12.20 -9.83 -11.25
CA SER A 97 -11.82 -10.05 -9.85
C SER A 97 -13.05 -10.30 -8.99
N GLY A 98 -13.65 -11.48 -9.18
CA GLY A 98 -14.82 -11.96 -8.44
C GLY A 98 -14.62 -12.10 -6.93
N CYS A 99 -13.45 -11.73 -6.37
CA CYS A 99 -13.13 -11.76 -4.94
C CYS A 99 -13.48 -10.45 -4.20
N LEU A 100 -13.54 -9.30 -4.87
CA LEU A 100 -13.86 -8.01 -4.23
C LEU A 100 -15.34 -7.61 -4.36
N ALA A 101 -16.07 -8.21 -5.31
CA ALA A 101 -17.46 -7.88 -5.61
C ALA A 101 -18.51 -8.73 -4.86
N ARG A 102 -18.12 -9.83 -4.19
CA ARG A 102 -19.08 -10.79 -3.59
C ARG A 102 -19.57 -10.43 -2.17
N LYS A 103 -19.14 -9.31 -1.60
CA LYS A 103 -19.54 -8.86 -0.25
C LYS A 103 -19.83 -7.36 -0.17
N LEU A 104 -20.44 -6.80 -1.22
CA LEU A 104 -21.18 -5.55 -1.14
C LEU A 104 -22.64 -5.78 -1.53
#